data_AF-A0A3M2G1J7-F1
#
_entry.id   AF-A0A3M2G1J7-F1
#
_cell.length_a   1.000
_cell.length_b   1.000
_cell.length_c   1.000
_cell.angle_alpha   90.00
_cell.angle_beta   90.00
_cell.angle_gamma   90.00
#
_symmetry.space_group_name_H-M   'P 1'
#
loop_
_entity.id
_entity.type
_entity.pdbx_description
1 polymer ?
#
loop_
_entity_poly.entity_id
_entity_poly.type
_entity_poly.pdbx_seq_one_letter_code
_entity_poly.pdbx_strand_id
1 'polypeptide(L)'
;MASSSTARARRREERRKKRLHAERQRRDGSPTEEAPPPKSKLREWFDALVFAFVVMLIVRTLFFDLFKIPTPSMEKNLLVGDFLFVSKLHYGTRLPMGICVPFTDLCVPGVRFPYTRIPGFSEVQRGDAMVFNYPPEDKMVDRKTHYIKRVIGMPGETIEVRDKLVHVDGTPLPLADGMQQNWKVLKENPRVLLSEARLAAVGARELRLEQQYPNGLLYTTRDQYERLALVQGTTAAVQSLQELPYVQAVEPAVAAPHPYYSAHLYPPGRGFTPDNYGPVRIPAAGLTVSLDEETWPLYEPVIRHYEGHTTREVAPGVYEIDGAPATSYTFAQDYFFVMGDNRDNSEDSRFWGFVPMDHVVGKAILIYFSKEPTSFVPRFSRFFKPIQSTASAN
;
A
#
# COMPACT_ATOMS: atom_id res chain seq x y z
N MET A 1 -6.98 77.17 81.97
CA MET A 1 -7.15 75.74 81.63
C MET A 1 -7.92 75.64 80.31
N ALA A 2 -7.66 74.60 79.51
CA ALA A 2 -8.31 74.25 78.23
C ALA A 2 -7.93 75.01 76.93
N SER A 3 -6.67 74.90 76.45
CA SER A 3 -6.33 75.27 75.05
C SER A 3 -5.17 74.47 74.41
N SER A 4 -4.94 73.22 74.85
CA SER A 4 -3.83 72.37 74.35
C SER A 4 -4.28 70.98 73.86
N SER A 5 -5.51 70.57 74.17
CA SER A 5 -6.04 69.23 73.86
C SER A 5 -6.61 69.13 72.42
N THR A 6 -7.29 70.17 71.93
CA THR A 6 -8.01 70.16 70.65
C THR A 6 -7.11 70.22 69.42
N ALA A 7 -5.95 70.88 69.50
CA ALA A 7 -4.99 70.96 68.38
C ALA A 7 -4.25 69.63 68.13
N ARG A 8 -3.94 68.87 69.20
CA ARG A 8 -3.31 67.54 69.09
C ARG A 8 -4.27 66.48 68.56
N ALA A 9 -5.56 66.57 68.91
CA ALA A 9 -6.59 65.68 68.39
C ALA A 9 -6.80 65.84 66.87
N ARG A 10 -6.92 67.08 66.37
CA ARG A 10 -7.07 67.36 64.93
C ARG A 10 -5.88 66.87 64.10
N ARG A 11 -4.63 67.08 64.57
CA ARG A 11 -3.43 66.57 63.88
C ARG A 11 -3.34 65.04 63.85
N ARG A 12 -3.83 64.35 64.88
CA ARG A 12 -3.91 62.88 64.89
C ARG A 12 -4.98 62.36 63.92
N GLU A 13 -6.11 63.03 63.83
CA GLU A 13 -7.19 62.64 62.92
C GLU A 13 -6.81 62.88 61.45
N GLU A 14 -6.14 63.99 61.13
CA GLU A 14 -5.61 64.23 59.77
C GLU A 14 -4.54 63.20 59.39
N ARG A 15 -3.62 62.85 60.31
CA ARG A 15 -2.62 61.81 60.07
C ARG A 15 -3.26 60.43 59.88
N ARG A 16 -4.33 60.12 60.63
CA ARG A 16 -5.10 58.88 60.49
C ARG A 16 -5.87 58.85 59.16
N LYS A 17 -6.49 59.96 58.73
CA LYS A 17 -7.14 60.08 57.42
C LYS A 17 -6.13 59.95 56.28
N LYS A 18 -4.95 60.60 56.38
CA LYS A 18 -3.88 60.45 55.39
C LYS A 18 -3.32 59.02 55.33
N ARG A 19 -3.15 58.34 56.47
CA ARG A 19 -2.75 56.92 56.50
C ARG A 19 -3.81 56.01 55.90
N LEU A 20 -5.08 56.19 56.25
CA LEU A 20 -6.18 55.42 55.68
C LEU A 20 -6.34 55.65 54.17
N HIS A 21 -6.08 56.88 53.69
CA HIS A 21 -6.11 57.20 52.27
C HIS A 21 -4.92 56.59 51.51
N ALA A 22 -3.74 56.56 52.14
CA ALA A 22 -2.55 55.90 51.60
C ALA A 22 -2.65 54.37 51.64
N GLU A 23 -3.30 53.80 52.66
CA GLU A 23 -3.61 52.37 52.73
C GLU A 23 -4.68 51.98 51.72
N ARG A 24 -5.71 52.81 51.48
CA ARG A 24 -6.69 52.60 50.39
C ARG A 24 -6.03 52.61 49.01
N GLN A 25 -5.15 53.57 48.75
CA GLN A 25 -4.40 53.63 47.48
C GLN A 25 -3.42 52.46 47.30
N ARG A 26 -2.89 51.89 48.38
CA ARG A 26 -2.07 50.67 48.32
C ARG A 26 -2.89 49.39 48.18
N ARG A 27 -4.16 49.39 48.61
CA ARG A 27 -5.06 48.23 48.52
C ARG A 27 -5.81 48.15 47.19
N ASP A 28 -6.06 49.29 46.54
CA ASP A 28 -6.61 49.36 45.17
C ASP A 28 -5.55 49.19 44.07
N GLY A 29 -4.26 49.13 44.44
CA GLY A 29 -3.18 48.71 43.55
C GLY A 29 -3.03 47.19 43.51
N SER A 30 -4.11 46.45 43.20
CA SER A 30 -3.93 45.11 42.63
C SER A 30 -3.16 45.29 41.32
N PRO A 31 -2.16 44.46 40.98
CA PRO A 31 -1.59 44.50 39.65
C PRO A 31 -2.75 44.19 38.70
N THR A 32 -3.22 45.20 37.96
CA THR A 32 -4.04 44.98 36.79
C THR A 32 -3.21 44.05 35.92
N GLU A 33 -3.62 42.79 35.86
CA GLU A 33 -3.10 41.81 34.93
C GLU A 33 -3.34 42.42 33.54
N GLU A 34 -2.29 43.06 32.99
CA GLU A 34 -2.35 43.65 31.66
C GLU A 34 -2.75 42.53 30.71
N ALA A 35 -3.98 42.59 30.20
CA ALA A 35 -4.44 41.67 29.19
C ALA A 35 -3.41 41.68 28.05
N PRO A 36 -2.93 40.50 27.60
CA PRO A 36 -1.87 40.44 26.61
C PRO A 36 -2.27 41.26 25.38
N PRO A 37 -1.33 42.02 24.78
CA PRO A 37 -1.64 42.95 23.71
C PRO A 37 -2.37 42.21 22.57
N PRO A 38 -3.40 42.83 21.96
CA PRO A 38 -4.21 42.17 20.93
C PRO A 38 -3.29 41.67 19.82
N LYS A 39 -3.43 40.39 19.46
CA LYS A 39 -2.61 39.78 18.42
C LYS A 39 -2.78 40.58 17.12
N SER A 40 -1.69 40.81 16.40
CA SER A 40 -1.76 41.37 15.05
C SER A 40 -2.64 40.48 14.17
N LYS A 41 -3.55 41.05 13.38
CA LYS A 41 -4.43 40.30 12.46
C LYS A 41 -3.64 39.32 11.57
N LEU A 42 -2.42 39.67 11.17
CA LEU A 42 -1.54 38.77 10.40
C LEU A 42 -1.10 37.53 11.21
N ARG A 43 -0.84 37.70 12.51
CA ARG A 43 -0.50 36.59 13.41
C ARG A 43 -1.69 35.69 13.65
N GLU A 44 -2.91 36.23 13.75
CA GLU A 44 -4.12 35.44 13.87
C GLU A 44 -4.37 34.55 12.63
N TRP A 45 -4.23 35.12 11.42
CA TRP A 45 -4.33 34.34 10.18
C TRP A 45 -3.23 33.29 10.07
N PHE A 46 -2.00 33.61 10.47
CA PHE A 46 -0.89 32.66 10.50
C PHE A 46 -1.14 31.54 11.51
N ASP A 47 -1.53 31.86 12.75
CA ASP A 47 -1.87 30.90 13.79
C ASP A 47 -2.98 29.94 13.31
N ALA A 48 -4.01 30.49 12.63
CA ALA A 48 -5.09 29.69 12.05
C ALA A 48 -4.62 28.76 10.92
N LEU A 49 -3.73 29.23 10.04
CA LEU A 49 -3.17 28.43 8.95
C LEU A 49 -2.28 27.30 9.50
N VAL A 50 -1.44 27.60 10.49
CA VAL A 50 -0.62 26.58 11.18
C VAL A 50 -1.51 25.56 11.88
N PHE A 51 -2.54 26.00 12.58
CA PHE A 51 -3.50 25.10 13.22
C PHE A 51 -4.18 24.19 12.19
N ALA A 52 -4.69 24.75 11.08
CA ALA A 52 -5.30 23.98 10.01
C ALA A 52 -4.33 22.97 9.39
N PHE A 53 -3.06 23.35 9.20
CA PHE A 53 -2.01 22.45 8.71
C PHE A 53 -1.73 21.30 9.68
N VAL A 54 -1.61 21.58 10.99
CA VAL A 54 -1.42 20.55 12.02
C VAL A 54 -2.61 19.59 12.07
N VAL A 55 -3.84 20.12 12.05
CA VAL A 55 -5.05 19.30 11.99
C VAL A 55 -5.06 18.44 10.72
N MET A 56 -4.74 19.01 9.56
CA MET A 56 -4.62 18.26 8.30
C MET A 56 -3.58 17.14 8.40
N LEU A 57 -2.42 17.41 9.01
CA LEU A 57 -1.39 16.38 9.23
C LEU A 57 -1.88 15.27 10.14
N ILE A 58 -2.56 15.57 11.24
CA ILE A 58 -3.14 14.57 12.15
C ILE A 58 -4.18 13.73 11.40
N VAL A 59 -5.10 14.40 10.70
CA VAL A 59 -6.17 13.76 9.92
C VAL A 59 -5.57 12.83 8.86
N ARG A 60 -4.57 13.30 8.11
CA ARG A 60 -3.91 12.51 7.07
C ARG A 60 -3.06 11.38 7.63
N THR A 61 -2.41 11.61 8.77
CA THR A 61 -1.58 10.58 9.40
C THR A 61 -2.46 9.44 9.91
N LEU A 62 -3.60 9.75 10.53
CA LEU A 62 -4.41 8.77 11.24
C LEU A 62 -5.59 8.20 10.43
N PHE A 63 -6.28 8.98 9.60
CA PHE A 63 -7.60 8.57 9.08
C PHE A 63 -7.56 8.15 7.61
N PHE A 64 -6.94 8.94 6.75
CA PHE A 64 -6.90 8.67 5.32
C PHE A 64 -5.67 9.25 4.63
N ASP A 65 -5.36 8.75 3.45
CA ASP A 65 -4.33 9.33 2.57
C ASP A 65 -4.83 9.43 1.13
N LEU A 66 -4.20 10.31 0.37
CA LEU A 66 -4.50 10.53 -1.04
C LEU A 66 -3.30 10.10 -1.89
N PHE A 67 -3.51 9.13 -2.76
CA PHE A 67 -2.47 8.60 -3.62
C PHE A 67 -2.78 8.83 -5.09
N LYS A 68 -1.75 8.93 -5.92
CA LYS A 68 -1.87 8.96 -7.38
C LYS A 68 -1.35 7.64 -7.93
N ILE A 69 -2.04 7.05 -8.89
CA ILE A 69 -1.60 5.84 -9.60
C ILE A 69 -0.59 6.23 -10.70
N PRO A 70 0.70 5.78 -10.59
CA PRO A 70 1.73 6.11 -11.55
C PRO A 70 1.94 5.00 -12.61
N THR A 71 1.57 3.75 -12.32
CA THR A 71 1.86 2.58 -13.15
C THR A 71 0.60 1.83 -13.56
N PRO A 72 0.62 1.08 -14.68
CA PRO A 72 -0.52 0.32 -15.19
C PRO A 72 -0.73 -1.07 -14.54
N SER A 73 -0.06 -1.37 -13.42
CA SER A 73 -0.15 -2.70 -12.77
C SER A 73 -1.54 -3.08 -12.28
N MET A 74 -2.41 -2.09 -12.07
CA MET A 74 -3.81 -2.25 -11.65
C MET A 74 -4.79 -1.81 -12.76
N GLU A 75 -4.32 -1.70 -14.00
CA GLU A 75 -5.07 -1.15 -15.14
C GLU A 75 -6.42 -1.85 -15.38
N LYS A 76 -7.34 -1.15 -16.06
CA LYS A 76 -8.80 -1.37 -16.17
C LYS A 76 -9.57 -1.03 -14.90
N ASN A 77 -9.14 -1.53 -13.75
CA ASN A 77 -9.74 -1.19 -12.46
C ASN A 77 -9.25 0.17 -11.97
N LEU A 78 -7.92 0.38 -11.95
CA LEU A 78 -7.25 1.61 -11.56
C LEU A 78 -6.30 2.07 -12.67
N LEU A 79 -6.59 3.21 -13.29
CA LEU A 79 -5.84 3.72 -14.42
C LEU A 79 -4.71 4.64 -13.97
N VAL A 80 -3.64 4.70 -14.77
CA VAL A 80 -2.63 5.75 -14.60
C VAL A 80 -3.30 7.12 -14.68
N GLY A 81 -3.01 7.95 -13.68
CA GLY A 81 -3.64 9.26 -13.51
C GLY A 81 -4.90 9.26 -12.63
N ASP A 82 -5.33 8.12 -12.10
CA ASP A 82 -6.33 8.07 -11.02
C ASP A 82 -5.73 8.55 -9.70
N PHE A 83 -6.55 9.25 -8.93
CA PHE A 83 -6.25 9.69 -7.58
C PHE A 83 -7.22 9.02 -6.61
N LEU A 84 -6.64 8.30 -5.66
CA LEU A 84 -7.34 7.40 -4.77
C LEU A 84 -7.49 8.03 -3.40
N PHE A 85 -8.65 7.79 -2.80
CA PHE A 85 -8.88 7.97 -1.39
C PHE A 85 -8.65 6.63 -0.69
N VAL A 86 -7.67 6.60 0.22
CA VAL A 86 -7.30 5.40 0.98
C VAL A 86 -7.67 5.59 2.42
N SER A 87 -8.53 4.71 2.93
CA SER A 87 -8.95 4.72 4.33
C SER A 87 -8.02 3.84 5.17
N LYS A 88 -7.34 4.47 6.14
CA LYS A 88 -6.52 3.77 7.14
C LYS A 88 -7.39 3.12 8.22
N LEU A 89 -8.58 3.66 8.43
CA LEU A 89 -9.54 3.19 9.44
C LEU A 89 -10.12 1.82 9.12
N HIS A 90 -10.19 1.41 7.84
CA HIS A 90 -10.71 0.09 7.48
C HIS A 90 -9.88 -0.98 8.15
N TYR A 91 -8.58 -1.08 7.83
CA TYR A 91 -7.68 -2.09 8.41
C TYR A 91 -7.08 -1.66 9.76
N GLY A 92 -7.57 -0.58 10.35
CA GLY A 92 -7.03 -0.05 11.60
C GLY A 92 -5.81 0.85 11.39
N THR A 93 -5.78 1.97 12.09
CA THR A 93 -4.71 2.96 11.94
C THR A 93 -3.45 2.49 12.64
N ARG A 94 -2.35 2.41 11.90
CA ARG A 94 -1.01 2.23 12.49
C ARG A 94 -0.51 3.54 13.10
N LEU A 95 0.11 3.45 14.27
CA LEU A 95 0.81 4.57 14.87
C LEU A 95 2.20 4.76 14.20
N PRO A 96 2.73 5.99 14.19
CA PRO A 96 4.06 6.25 13.63
C PRO A 96 5.15 5.42 14.33
N MET A 97 6.04 4.80 13.57
CA MET A 97 7.18 4.01 14.07
C MET A 97 8.44 4.86 14.25
N GLY A 98 8.36 6.17 14.00
CA GLY A 98 9.44 7.13 14.24
C GLY A 98 8.97 8.57 14.10
N ILE A 99 9.83 9.51 14.48
CA ILE A 99 9.58 10.95 14.28
C ILE A 99 10.28 11.38 12.99
N CYS A 100 9.50 11.79 12.01
CA CYS A 100 10.03 12.24 10.74
C CYS A 100 9.32 13.50 10.26
N VAL A 101 10.07 14.33 9.55
CA VAL A 101 9.54 15.55 8.96
C VAL A 101 8.59 15.17 7.81
N PRO A 102 7.37 15.74 7.76
CA PRO A 102 6.47 15.53 6.63
C PRO A 102 7.12 15.93 5.31
N PHE A 103 6.86 15.16 4.25
CA PHE A 103 7.32 15.43 2.88
C PHE A 103 8.84 15.35 2.66
N THR A 104 9.62 14.86 3.63
CA THR A 104 11.05 14.61 3.47
C THR A 104 11.42 13.23 4.00
N ASP A 105 12.63 12.78 3.66
CA ASP A 105 13.22 11.54 4.20
C ASP A 105 13.90 11.76 5.56
N LEU A 106 13.81 12.97 6.14
CA LEU A 106 14.48 13.31 7.38
C LEU A 106 13.70 12.76 8.58
N CYS A 107 14.30 11.80 9.28
CA CYS A 107 13.82 11.28 10.55
C CYS A 107 14.81 11.59 11.67
N VAL A 108 14.32 11.69 12.91
CA VAL A 108 15.18 11.82 14.09
C VAL A 108 15.96 10.51 14.27
N PRO A 109 17.29 10.51 14.14
CA PRO A 109 18.08 9.28 14.27
C PRO A 109 17.92 8.65 15.66
N GLY A 110 17.82 7.32 15.72
CA GLY A 110 17.73 6.57 16.97
C GLY A 110 16.33 6.54 17.62
N VAL A 111 15.36 7.32 17.14
CA VAL A 111 13.98 7.28 17.64
C VAL A 111 13.16 6.27 16.84
N ARG A 112 12.84 5.14 17.47
CA ARG A 112 11.93 4.13 16.92
C ARG A 112 10.84 3.80 17.94
N PHE A 113 9.60 3.83 17.49
CA PHE A 113 8.46 3.41 18.31
C PHE A 113 8.06 1.98 17.92
N PRO A 114 7.56 1.17 18.88
CA PRO A 114 7.06 -0.15 18.57
C PRO A 114 5.86 -0.04 17.63
N TYR A 115 5.76 -1.00 16.71
CA TYR A 115 4.57 -1.12 15.87
C TYR A 115 3.34 -1.30 16.75
N THR A 116 2.34 -0.46 16.54
CA THR A 116 1.05 -0.51 17.22
C THR A 116 -0.03 -0.16 16.21
N ARG A 117 -1.09 -0.95 16.17
CA ARG A 117 -2.24 -0.72 15.31
C ARG A 117 -3.51 -0.66 16.15
N ILE A 118 -4.29 0.40 15.91
CA ILE A 118 -5.61 0.55 16.52
C ILE A 118 -6.60 -0.33 15.74
N PRO A 119 -7.58 -0.99 16.38
CA PRO A 119 -8.59 -1.78 15.69
C PRO A 119 -9.26 -1.00 14.55
N GLY A 120 -9.44 -1.69 13.42
CA GLY A 120 -10.12 -1.15 12.25
C GLY A 120 -11.62 -1.41 12.27
N PHE A 121 -12.33 -0.82 11.31
CA PHE A 121 -13.74 -1.12 11.06
C PHE A 121 -13.95 -2.42 10.27
N SER A 122 -12.90 -2.95 9.64
CA SER A 122 -12.95 -4.20 8.87
C SER A 122 -11.58 -4.89 8.85
N GLU A 123 -11.57 -6.20 8.63
CA GLU A 123 -10.31 -6.90 8.37
C GLU A 123 -9.93 -6.81 6.90
N VAL A 124 -8.68 -7.18 6.59
CA VAL A 124 -8.24 -7.36 5.20
C VAL A 124 -9.02 -8.52 4.60
N GLN A 125 -9.58 -8.35 3.40
CA GLN A 125 -10.32 -9.39 2.71
C GLN A 125 -9.69 -9.70 1.36
N ARG A 126 -9.80 -10.97 0.92
CA ARG A 126 -9.44 -11.35 -0.45
C ARG A 126 -10.21 -10.50 -1.43
N GLY A 127 -9.54 -10.03 -2.47
CA GLY A 127 -10.11 -9.16 -3.48
C GLY A 127 -10.02 -7.68 -3.12
N ASP A 128 -9.54 -7.28 -1.94
CA ASP A 128 -9.38 -5.87 -1.64
C ASP A 128 -8.21 -5.22 -2.39
N ALA A 129 -8.40 -3.97 -2.83
CA ALA A 129 -7.32 -3.12 -3.32
C ALA A 129 -6.57 -2.51 -2.12
N MET A 130 -5.48 -3.15 -1.73
CA MET A 130 -4.71 -2.81 -0.53
C MET A 130 -3.54 -1.90 -0.86
N VAL A 131 -3.40 -0.81 -0.13
CA VAL A 131 -2.19 0.01 -0.13
C VAL A 131 -1.29 -0.43 1.02
N PHE A 132 -0.01 -0.63 0.71
CA PHE A 132 1.00 -1.09 1.64
C PHE A 132 2.35 -0.47 1.30
N ASN A 133 3.29 -0.56 2.23
CA ASN A 133 4.68 -0.18 2.04
C ASN A 133 5.46 -1.32 1.35
N TYR A 134 6.24 -1.01 0.32
CA TYR A 134 6.96 -1.98 -0.51
C TYR A 134 7.96 -2.80 0.33
N PRO A 135 7.72 -4.11 0.56
CA PRO A 135 8.46 -4.87 1.57
C PRO A 135 9.99 -4.92 1.38
N PRO A 136 10.55 -5.13 0.17
CA PRO A 136 12.00 -5.26 -0.05
C PRO A 136 12.85 -4.02 0.24
N GLU A 137 12.27 -2.82 0.36
CA GLU A 137 13.07 -1.60 0.59
C GLU A 137 13.72 -1.62 1.97
N ASP A 138 15.04 -1.49 2.06
CA ASP A 138 15.75 -1.39 3.34
C ASP A 138 15.64 0.04 3.93
N LYS A 139 14.44 0.36 4.42
CA LYS A 139 14.07 1.62 5.07
C LYS A 139 13.14 1.34 6.24
N MET A 140 12.98 2.32 7.13
CA MET A 140 11.88 2.30 8.09
C MET A 140 10.55 2.11 7.35
N VAL A 141 9.65 1.29 7.89
CA VAL A 141 8.40 0.91 7.22
C VAL A 141 7.58 2.14 6.79
N ASP A 142 7.53 3.18 7.62
CA ASP A 142 6.83 4.45 7.31
C ASP A 142 7.46 5.28 6.17
N ARG A 143 8.65 4.92 5.71
CA ARG A 143 9.42 5.62 4.65
C ARG A 143 9.59 4.80 3.38
N LYS A 144 9.12 3.55 3.39
CA LYS A 144 9.12 2.69 2.19
C LYS A 144 8.14 3.23 1.17
N THR A 145 8.44 3.04 -0.12
CA THR A 145 7.52 3.40 -1.21
C THR A 145 6.15 2.75 -1.05
N HIS A 146 5.08 3.47 -1.36
CA HIS A 146 3.72 2.91 -1.33
C HIS A 146 3.39 2.16 -2.60
N TYR A 147 2.89 0.94 -2.44
CA TYR A 147 2.38 0.10 -3.51
C TYR A 147 0.89 -0.17 -3.30
N ILE A 148 0.20 -0.42 -4.41
CA ILE A 148 -1.18 -0.90 -4.41
C ILE A 148 -1.26 -2.14 -5.28
N LYS A 149 -1.88 -3.18 -4.73
CA LYS A 149 -2.14 -4.46 -5.38
C LYS A 149 -3.44 -5.03 -4.82
N ARG A 150 -3.92 -6.11 -5.44
CA ARG A 150 -5.07 -6.84 -4.95
C ARG A 150 -4.67 -7.98 -4.04
N VAL A 151 -5.38 -8.15 -2.93
CA VAL A 151 -5.19 -9.29 -2.02
C VAL A 151 -5.67 -10.56 -2.70
N ILE A 152 -4.76 -11.49 -2.95
CA ILE A 152 -5.04 -12.76 -3.62
C ILE A 152 -4.97 -13.93 -2.65
N GLY A 153 -4.06 -13.89 -1.66
CA GLY A 153 -3.92 -14.92 -0.63
C GLY A 153 -3.96 -14.33 0.77
N MET A 154 -4.67 -15.01 1.65
CA MET A 154 -4.84 -14.66 3.06
C MET A 154 -3.83 -15.41 3.95
N PRO A 155 -3.63 -14.97 5.20
CA PRO A 155 -2.71 -15.63 6.12
C PRO A 155 -3.03 -17.13 6.26
N GLY A 156 -2.00 -17.98 6.18
CA GLY A 156 -2.09 -19.43 6.40
C GLY A 156 -2.46 -20.26 5.17
N GLU A 157 -2.98 -19.61 4.12
CA GLU A 157 -3.38 -20.25 2.85
C GLU A 157 -2.17 -20.60 1.98
N THR A 158 -2.38 -21.52 1.04
CA THR A 158 -1.39 -21.91 0.04
C THR A 158 -1.74 -21.35 -1.32
N ILE A 159 -0.79 -20.63 -1.93
CA ILE A 159 -0.93 -20.08 -3.27
C ILE A 159 -0.13 -20.90 -4.26
N GLU A 160 -0.79 -21.22 -5.37
CA GLU A 160 -0.18 -21.84 -6.53
C GLU A 160 -0.70 -21.17 -7.79
N VAL A 161 0.12 -21.03 -8.82
CA VAL A 161 -0.30 -20.58 -10.14
C VAL A 161 0.02 -21.70 -11.12
N ARG A 162 -0.99 -22.14 -11.89
CA ARG A 162 -0.86 -23.16 -12.92
C ARG A 162 -1.38 -22.57 -14.22
N ASP A 163 -0.51 -22.45 -15.22
CA ASP A 163 -0.84 -21.90 -16.53
C ASP A 163 -1.64 -20.59 -16.47
N LYS A 164 -1.13 -19.64 -15.66
CA LYS A 164 -1.72 -18.34 -15.29
C LYS A 164 -2.90 -18.37 -14.31
N LEU A 165 -3.55 -19.51 -14.09
CA LEU A 165 -4.67 -19.61 -13.16
C LEU A 165 -4.17 -19.77 -11.72
N VAL A 166 -4.61 -18.85 -10.85
CA VAL A 166 -4.32 -18.92 -9.41
C VAL A 166 -5.15 -20.02 -8.79
N HIS A 167 -4.56 -20.73 -7.85
CA HIS A 167 -5.22 -21.68 -6.97
C HIS A 167 -4.91 -21.27 -5.52
N VAL A 168 -5.93 -21.25 -4.68
CA VAL A 168 -5.84 -21.00 -3.24
C VAL A 168 -6.25 -22.27 -2.54
N ASP A 169 -5.35 -22.89 -1.77
CA ASP A 169 -5.56 -24.20 -1.13
C ASP A 169 -6.09 -25.24 -2.13
N GLY A 170 -5.54 -25.22 -3.36
CA GLY A 170 -5.94 -26.09 -4.46
C GLY A 170 -7.23 -25.69 -5.20
N THR A 171 -7.98 -24.72 -4.69
CA THR A 171 -9.23 -24.23 -5.33
C THR A 171 -8.91 -23.15 -6.37
N PRO A 172 -9.37 -23.28 -7.62
CA PRO A 172 -9.09 -22.28 -8.66
C PRO A 172 -9.75 -20.94 -8.33
N LEU A 173 -8.97 -19.86 -8.48
CA LEU A 173 -9.39 -18.48 -8.33
C LEU A 173 -9.31 -17.77 -9.69
N PRO A 174 -10.41 -17.73 -10.46
CA PRO A 174 -10.43 -17.09 -11.77
C PRO A 174 -10.21 -15.58 -11.67
N LEU A 175 -9.81 -14.96 -12.78
CA LEU A 175 -9.71 -13.51 -12.90
C LEU A 175 -11.09 -12.89 -12.69
N ALA A 176 -11.18 -11.94 -11.75
CA ALA A 176 -12.39 -11.19 -11.52
C ALA A 176 -12.54 -10.04 -12.54
N ASP A 177 -13.69 -9.36 -12.48
CA ASP A 177 -14.02 -8.27 -13.38
C ASP A 177 -12.93 -7.19 -13.42
N GLY A 178 -12.60 -6.79 -14.65
CA GLY A 178 -11.56 -5.80 -14.93
C GLY A 178 -10.13 -6.33 -14.82
N MET A 179 -9.89 -7.50 -14.20
CA MET A 179 -8.55 -8.09 -14.27
C MET A 179 -8.23 -8.56 -15.68
N GLN A 180 -6.98 -8.39 -16.09
CA GLN A 180 -6.50 -8.71 -17.42
C GLN A 180 -5.16 -9.44 -17.38
N GLN A 181 -4.93 -10.24 -18.41
CA GLN A 181 -3.68 -10.97 -18.64
C GLN A 181 -3.40 -11.04 -20.15
N ASN A 182 -2.25 -11.61 -20.49
CA ASN A 182 -1.85 -11.87 -21.86
C ASN A 182 -2.39 -13.20 -22.36
N TRP A 183 -2.81 -13.21 -23.62
CA TRP A 183 -3.45 -14.31 -24.32
C TRP A 183 -2.82 -14.48 -25.70
N LYS A 184 -2.67 -15.72 -26.12
CA LYS A 184 -2.31 -16.14 -27.47
C LYS A 184 -3.60 -16.26 -28.27
N VAL A 185 -3.72 -15.49 -29.34
CA VAL A 185 -4.86 -15.55 -30.27
C VAL A 185 -4.36 -16.14 -31.58
N LEU A 186 -4.75 -17.37 -31.86
CA LEU A 186 -4.42 -18.06 -33.10
C LEU A 186 -5.46 -17.70 -34.17
N LYS A 187 -4.99 -17.10 -35.26
CA LYS A 187 -5.83 -16.71 -36.40
C LYS A 187 -5.96 -17.84 -37.41
N GLU A 188 -7.09 -17.88 -38.11
CA GLU A 188 -7.33 -18.81 -39.24
C GLU A 188 -6.32 -18.62 -40.38
N ASN A 189 -5.93 -17.36 -40.65
CA ASN A 189 -5.00 -17.02 -41.74
C ASN A 189 -4.02 -15.92 -41.30
N PRO A 190 -2.72 -16.00 -41.66
CA PRO A 190 -1.73 -14.98 -41.30
C PRO A 190 -2.07 -13.56 -41.79
N ARG A 191 -2.82 -13.44 -42.90
CA ARG A 191 -3.24 -12.14 -43.47
C ARG A 191 -4.35 -11.45 -42.69
N VAL A 192 -5.00 -12.15 -41.76
CA VAL A 192 -6.02 -11.54 -40.91
C VAL A 192 -5.32 -10.59 -39.93
N LEU A 193 -5.81 -9.35 -39.88
CA LEU A 193 -5.39 -8.35 -38.92
C LEU A 193 -6.47 -8.17 -37.87
N LEU A 194 -6.07 -8.15 -36.60
CA LEU A 194 -6.99 -7.79 -35.52
C LEU A 194 -7.11 -6.26 -35.51
N SER A 195 -8.32 -5.77 -35.81
CA SER A 195 -8.57 -4.33 -35.79
C SER A 195 -8.37 -3.77 -34.38
N GLU A 196 -7.46 -2.80 -34.21
CA GLU A 196 -7.23 -2.11 -32.94
C GLU A 196 -8.52 -1.54 -32.35
N ALA A 197 -9.38 -0.95 -33.19
CA ALA A 197 -10.66 -0.39 -32.75
C ALA A 197 -11.61 -1.46 -32.20
N ARG A 198 -11.64 -2.67 -32.79
CA ARG A 198 -12.46 -3.79 -32.29
C ARG A 198 -11.91 -4.34 -31.00
N LEU A 199 -10.60 -4.52 -30.92
CA LEU A 199 -9.93 -4.96 -29.68
C LEU A 199 -10.23 -3.98 -28.55
N ALA A 200 -10.06 -2.68 -28.79
CA ALA A 200 -10.34 -1.63 -27.82
C ALA A 200 -11.82 -1.64 -27.37
N ALA A 201 -12.76 -1.89 -28.29
CA ALA A 201 -14.18 -1.95 -27.98
C ALA A 201 -14.54 -3.09 -27.00
N VAL A 202 -13.84 -4.23 -27.07
CA VAL A 202 -14.01 -5.34 -26.12
C VAL A 202 -13.08 -5.22 -24.91
N GLY A 203 -12.28 -4.16 -24.82
CA GLY A 203 -11.34 -3.94 -23.72
C GLY A 203 -10.03 -4.73 -23.85
N ALA A 204 -9.72 -5.25 -25.03
CA ALA A 204 -8.44 -5.88 -25.36
C ALA A 204 -7.50 -4.91 -26.08
N ARG A 205 -6.21 -5.25 -26.13
CA ARG A 205 -5.22 -4.61 -27.00
C ARG A 205 -4.23 -5.64 -27.52
N GLU A 206 -3.85 -5.52 -28.78
CA GLU A 206 -2.76 -6.31 -29.33
C GLU A 206 -1.43 -5.77 -28.79
N LEU A 207 -0.57 -6.67 -28.35
CA LEU A 207 0.80 -6.37 -27.94
C LEU A 207 1.69 -6.57 -29.16
N ARG A 208 2.43 -5.53 -29.56
CA ARG A 208 3.46 -5.71 -30.58
C ARG A 208 4.52 -6.64 -30.03
N LEU A 209 4.83 -7.70 -30.79
CA LEU A 209 5.88 -8.67 -30.47
C LEU A 209 7.30 -8.09 -30.53
N GLU A 210 7.44 -6.82 -30.92
CA GLU A 210 8.69 -6.09 -30.86
C GLU A 210 8.88 -5.42 -29.50
N GLN A 211 9.96 -5.84 -28.84
CA GLN A 211 10.64 -5.22 -27.71
C GLN A 211 10.08 -5.53 -26.31
N GLN A 212 10.97 -6.15 -25.53
CA GLN A 212 11.16 -5.89 -24.11
C GLN A 212 10.31 -6.68 -23.12
N TYR A 213 10.41 -8.00 -23.22
CA TYR A 213 10.20 -8.85 -22.06
C TYR A 213 11.21 -10.03 -22.12
N PRO A 214 11.82 -10.44 -21.00
CA PRO A 214 12.71 -11.61 -20.94
C PRO A 214 11.96 -12.96 -21.02
N ASN A 215 10.66 -12.95 -21.37
CA ASN A 215 9.86 -14.15 -21.64
C ASN A 215 10.18 -14.67 -23.03
N GLY A 216 11.04 -15.69 -23.10
CA GLY A 216 11.26 -16.50 -24.29
C GLY A 216 9.96 -17.17 -24.77
N LEU A 217 9.14 -16.45 -25.52
CA LEU A 217 8.12 -17.04 -26.39
C LEU A 217 8.87 -17.73 -27.54
N LEU A 218 9.19 -19.01 -27.35
CA LEU A 218 9.79 -19.86 -28.37
C LEU A 218 8.73 -20.18 -29.43
N TYR A 219 8.87 -19.60 -30.63
CA TYR A 219 8.07 -19.96 -31.80
C TYR A 219 8.86 -20.93 -32.69
N THR A 220 8.20 -21.99 -33.17
CA THR A 220 8.88 -23.09 -33.86
C THR A 220 8.88 -22.95 -35.39
N THR A 221 7.97 -22.16 -35.97
CA THR A 221 7.93 -21.89 -37.43
C THR A 221 7.48 -20.45 -37.75
N ARG A 222 7.88 -19.93 -38.93
CA ARG A 222 7.50 -18.59 -39.43
C ARG A 222 5.98 -18.41 -39.58
N ASP A 223 5.27 -19.46 -39.99
CA ASP A 223 3.80 -19.44 -40.15
C ASP A 223 3.08 -19.32 -38.79
N GLN A 224 3.59 -19.99 -37.75
CA GLN A 224 3.05 -19.84 -36.39
C GLN A 224 3.21 -18.42 -35.85
N TYR A 225 4.31 -17.75 -36.20
CA TYR A 225 4.54 -16.36 -35.83
C TYR A 225 3.57 -15.40 -36.55
N GLU A 226 3.30 -15.61 -37.84
CA GLU A 226 2.41 -14.73 -38.63
C GLU A 226 0.92 -14.93 -38.28
N ARG A 227 0.54 -16.12 -37.82
CA ARG A 227 -0.83 -16.45 -37.41
C ARG A 227 -1.15 -16.13 -35.96
N LEU A 228 -0.14 -15.97 -35.12
CA LEU A 228 -0.33 -15.68 -33.71
C LEU A 228 -0.35 -14.18 -33.45
N ALA A 229 -1.37 -13.72 -32.73
CA ALA A 229 -1.37 -12.41 -32.10
C ALA A 229 -1.26 -12.57 -30.58
N LEU A 230 -0.45 -11.72 -29.94
CA LEU A 230 -0.43 -11.61 -28.49
C LEU A 230 -1.39 -10.50 -28.08
N VAL A 231 -2.38 -10.82 -27.25
CA VAL A 231 -3.43 -9.89 -26.87
C VAL A 231 -3.48 -9.78 -25.36
N GLN A 232 -3.48 -8.56 -24.83
CA GLN A 232 -3.77 -8.31 -23.43
C GLN A 232 -5.24 -7.95 -23.27
N GLY A 233 -5.95 -8.61 -22.36
CA GLY A 233 -7.38 -8.35 -22.15
C GLY A 233 -7.98 -9.09 -20.97
N THR A 234 -9.19 -8.70 -20.62
CA THR A 234 -10.01 -9.35 -19.59
C THR A 234 -10.58 -10.67 -20.11
N THR A 235 -11.09 -11.52 -19.21
CA THR A 235 -11.78 -12.77 -19.58
C THR A 235 -12.95 -12.53 -20.53
N ALA A 236 -13.75 -11.50 -20.29
CA ALA A 236 -14.86 -11.13 -21.18
C ALA A 236 -14.36 -10.70 -22.57
N ALA A 237 -13.26 -9.94 -22.63
CA ALA A 237 -12.68 -9.48 -23.89
C ALA A 237 -12.28 -10.66 -24.77
N VAL A 238 -11.62 -11.67 -24.20
CA VAL A 238 -11.16 -12.84 -24.97
C VAL A 238 -12.27 -13.79 -25.35
N GLN A 239 -13.33 -13.90 -24.54
CA GLN A 239 -14.54 -14.63 -24.93
C GLN A 239 -15.15 -14.02 -26.20
N SER A 240 -15.27 -12.69 -26.26
CA SER A 240 -15.73 -12.01 -27.47
C SER A 240 -14.78 -12.18 -28.67
N LEU A 241 -13.47 -12.34 -28.45
CA LEU A 241 -12.53 -12.63 -29.52
C LEU A 241 -12.67 -14.06 -30.06
N GLN A 242 -12.93 -15.04 -29.19
CA GLN A 242 -13.14 -16.43 -29.56
C GLN A 242 -14.35 -16.63 -30.48
N GLU A 243 -15.35 -15.74 -30.42
CA GLU A 243 -16.54 -15.77 -31.27
C GLU A 243 -16.31 -15.24 -32.70
N LEU A 244 -15.13 -14.65 -32.98
CA LEU A 244 -14.84 -14.10 -34.30
C LEU A 244 -14.57 -15.22 -35.31
N PRO A 245 -15.15 -15.16 -36.53
CA PRO A 245 -15.06 -16.25 -37.52
C PRO A 245 -13.65 -16.50 -38.07
N TYR A 246 -12.70 -15.62 -37.76
CA TYR A 246 -11.30 -15.70 -38.17
C TYR A 246 -10.33 -15.97 -37.03
N VAL A 247 -10.85 -16.25 -35.82
CA VAL A 247 -10.10 -16.69 -34.64
C VAL A 247 -10.31 -18.19 -34.47
N GLN A 248 -9.21 -18.94 -34.54
CA GLN A 248 -9.21 -20.39 -34.38
C GLN A 248 -9.24 -20.77 -32.89
N ALA A 249 -8.39 -20.13 -32.09
CA ALA A 249 -8.26 -20.42 -30.66
C ALA A 249 -7.73 -19.21 -29.88
N VAL A 250 -8.14 -19.09 -28.63
CA VAL A 250 -7.57 -18.17 -27.65
C VAL A 250 -7.10 -18.96 -26.44
N GLU A 251 -5.81 -18.84 -26.13
CA GLU A 251 -5.15 -19.60 -25.06
C GLU A 251 -4.40 -18.65 -24.11
N PRO A 252 -4.28 -18.98 -22.82
CA PRO A 252 -3.41 -18.22 -21.91
C PRO A 252 -1.97 -18.14 -22.45
N ALA A 253 -1.37 -16.94 -22.44
CA ALA A 253 0.00 -16.77 -22.92
C ALA A 253 1.05 -17.15 -21.86
N VAL A 254 1.15 -18.44 -21.54
CA VAL A 254 2.01 -18.96 -20.46
C VAL A 254 3.50 -18.71 -20.76
N ALA A 255 4.19 -18.10 -19.80
CA ALA A 255 5.62 -17.86 -19.82
C ALA A 255 6.43 -19.16 -19.71
N ALA A 256 7.35 -19.36 -20.65
CA ALA A 256 8.31 -20.45 -20.59
C ALA A 256 9.32 -20.25 -19.43
N PRO A 257 9.89 -21.34 -18.88
CA PRO A 257 11.00 -21.25 -17.95
C PRO A 257 12.15 -20.41 -18.54
N HIS A 258 12.70 -19.52 -17.73
CA HIS A 258 13.82 -18.65 -18.14
C HIS A 258 14.72 -18.39 -16.93
N PRO A 259 16.07 -18.35 -17.09
CA PRO A 259 17.00 -18.10 -15.98
C PRO A 259 16.71 -16.80 -15.22
N TYR A 260 16.23 -15.76 -15.91
CA TYR A 260 15.76 -14.52 -15.29
C TYR A 260 14.70 -14.79 -14.21
N TYR A 261 13.69 -15.61 -14.50
CA TYR A 261 12.62 -15.89 -13.55
C TYR A 261 13.12 -16.66 -12.34
N SER A 262 13.93 -17.69 -12.56
CA SER A 262 14.52 -18.46 -11.46
C SER A 262 15.33 -17.58 -10.50
N ALA A 263 15.97 -16.52 -11.00
CA ALA A 263 16.77 -15.60 -10.18
C ALA A 263 15.98 -14.47 -9.49
N HIS A 264 14.80 -14.08 -10.02
CA HIS A 264 14.08 -12.87 -9.58
C HIS A 264 12.71 -13.15 -8.97
N LEU A 265 12.15 -14.36 -9.13
CA LEU A 265 10.93 -14.74 -8.44
C LEU A 265 11.26 -15.22 -7.03
N TYR A 266 10.30 -15.05 -6.13
CA TYR A 266 10.43 -15.44 -4.74
C TYR A 266 9.79 -16.81 -4.45
N PRO A 267 10.41 -17.70 -3.65
CA PRO A 267 11.83 -17.65 -3.33
C PRO A 267 12.66 -18.00 -4.57
N PRO A 268 13.88 -17.46 -4.67
CA PRO A 268 14.74 -17.68 -5.83
C PRO A 268 15.16 -19.16 -5.94
N GLY A 269 15.48 -19.59 -7.16
CA GLY A 269 16.03 -20.92 -7.44
C GLY A 269 15.01 -22.06 -7.54
N ARG A 270 13.70 -21.78 -7.41
CA ARG A 270 12.64 -22.81 -7.48
C ARG A 270 12.21 -23.20 -8.90
N GLY A 271 12.79 -22.58 -9.92
CA GLY A 271 12.37 -22.80 -11.32
C GLY A 271 10.99 -22.23 -11.65
N PHE A 272 10.43 -21.40 -10.76
CA PHE A 272 9.14 -20.73 -10.99
C PHE A 272 9.16 -19.80 -12.19
N THR A 273 8.01 -19.65 -12.82
CA THR A 273 7.70 -18.57 -13.76
C THR A 273 6.55 -17.73 -13.21
N PRO A 274 6.29 -16.52 -13.74
CA PRO A 274 5.15 -15.72 -13.30
C PRO A 274 3.80 -16.41 -13.49
N ASP A 275 3.74 -17.42 -14.36
CA ASP A 275 2.53 -18.12 -14.78
C ASP A 275 2.47 -19.57 -14.26
N ASN A 276 3.57 -20.08 -13.70
CA ASN A 276 3.69 -21.39 -13.06
C ASN A 276 4.54 -21.24 -11.78
N TYR A 277 3.87 -21.09 -10.65
CA TYR A 277 4.45 -20.63 -9.39
C TYR A 277 3.91 -21.42 -8.20
N GLY A 278 4.76 -21.70 -7.22
CA GLY A 278 4.37 -22.41 -6.02
C GLY A 278 4.23 -23.92 -6.21
N PRO A 279 3.58 -24.62 -5.26
CA PRO A 279 2.83 -24.06 -4.13
C PRO A 279 3.71 -23.32 -3.11
N VAL A 280 3.19 -22.24 -2.54
CA VAL A 280 3.81 -21.45 -1.46
C VAL A 280 2.77 -21.18 -0.38
N ARG A 281 3.06 -21.58 0.85
CA ARG A 281 2.18 -21.31 1.98
C ARG A 281 2.49 -19.95 2.61
N ILE A 282 1.46 -19.15 2.81
CA ILE A 282 1.54 -17.80 3.35
C ILE A 282 1.64 -17.89 4.88
N PRO A 283 2.62 -17.23 5.52
CA PRO A 283 2.69 -17.16 6.97
C PRO A 283 1.45 -16.54 7.61
N ALA A 284 1.13 -16.96 8.83
CA ALA A 284 0.03 -16.43 9.64
C ALA A 284 0.47 -16.28 11.08
N ALA A 285 -0.12 -15.32 11.80
CA ALA A 285 0.18 -15.16 13.22
C ALA A 285 -0.14 -16.46 13.99
N GLY A 286 0.82 -16.95 14.77
CA GLY A 286 0.72 -18.20 15.50
C GLY A 286 0.91 -19.47 14.66
N LEU A 287 1.17 -19.35 13.35
CA LEU A 287 1.46 -20.51 12.52
C LEU A 287 2.89 -21.00 12.75
N THR A 288 3.03 -22.28 13.08
CA THR A 288 4.33 -22.95 13.16
C THR A 288 4.66 -23.70 11.88
N VAL A 289 5.88 -23.54 11.37
CA VAL A 289 6.43 -24.28 10.22
C VAL A 289 7.72 -25.00 10.61
N SER A 290 7.96 -26.15 10.00
CA SER A 290 9.26 -26.83 10.08
C SER A 290 10.30 -26.08 9.25
N LEU A 291 11.56 -26.09 9.69
CA LEU A 291 12.70 -25.52 8.98
C LEU A 291 13.54 -26.66 8.40
N ASP A 292 13.54 -26.76 7.08
CA ASP A 292 14.29 -27.74 6.28
C ASP A 292 14.79 -27.10 4.98
N GLU A 293 15.48 -27.86 4.13
CA GLU A 293 16.04 -27.35 2.87
C GLU A 293 14.99 -26.77 1.90
N GLU A 294 13.73 -27.18 2.03
CA GLU A 294 12.64 -26.70 1.20
C GLU A 294 12.01 -25.42 1.76
N THR A 295 11.74 -25.39 3.07
CA THR A 295 11.04 -24.28 3.72
C THR A 295 11.97 -23.13 4.11
N TRP A 296 13.26 -23.40 4.34
CA TRP A 296 14.21 -22.39 4.76
C TRP A 296 14.38 -21.25 3.74
N PRO A 297 14.61 -21.50 2.43
CA PRO A 297 14.73 -20.41 1.45
C PRO A 297 13.44 -19.58 1.31
N LEU A 298 12.29 -20.17 1.66
CA LEU A 298 11.03 -19.47 1.68
C LEU A 298 10.93 -18.57 2.91
N TYR A 299 11.13 -19.09 4.12
CA TYR A 299 10.79 -18.36 5.34
C TYR A 299 11.95 -17.60 5.97
N GLU A 300 13.22 -17.93 5.70
CA GLU A 300 14.37 -17.21 6.24
C GLU A 300 14.30 -15.70 5.98
N PRO A 301 14.00 -15.22 4.75
CA PRO A 301 13.93 -13.78 4.51
C PRO A 301 12.81 -13.12 5.31
N VAL A 302 11.72 -13.83 5.57
CA VAL A 302 10.57 -13.35 6.35
C VAL A 302 10.95 -13.19 7.82
N ILE A 303 11.54 -14.24 8.39
CA ILE A 303 12.00 -14.30 9.78
C ILE A 303 13.02 -13.19 10.04
N ARG A 304 13.98 -13.03 9.12
CA ARG A 304 15.04 -12.03 9.26
C ARG A 304 14.56 -10.60 9.03
N HIS A 305 13.86 -10.33 7.93
CA HIS A 305 13.56 -8.95 7.53
C HIS A 305 12.30 -8.38 8.16
N TYR A 306 11.29 -9.22 8.43
CA TYR A 306 9.98 -8.75 8.87
C TYR A 306 9.69 -9.07 10.33
N GLU A 307 10.34 -10.08 10.91
CA GLU A 307 10.22 -10.38 12.35
C GLU A 307 11.46 -9.95 13.16
N GLY A 308 12.54 -9.53 12.48
CA GLY A 308 13.69 -8.88 13.12
C GLY A 308 14.65 -9.83 13.82
N HIS A 309 14.58 -11.12 13.49
CA HIS A 309 15.46 -12.15 14.04
C HIS A 309 16.78 -12.26 13.27
N THR A 310 17.82 -12.74 13.94
CA THR A 310 19.06 -13.13 13.26
C THR A 310 18.96 -14.59 12.83
N THR A 311 19.34 -14.88 11.58
CA THR A 311 19.20 -16.21 10.96
C THR A 311 20.54 -16.65 10.39
N ARG A 312 20.83 -17.95 10.48
CA ARG A 312 22.03 -18.54 9.87
C ARG A 312 21.80 -20.01 9.53
N GLU A 313 22.30 -20.43 8.37
CA GLU A 313 22.53 -21.85 8.08
C GLU A 313 23.98 -22.18 8.46
N VAL A 314 24.17 -23.03 9.48
CA VAL A 314 25.52 -23.37 9.99
C VAL A 314 26.12 -24.59 9.30
N ALA A 315 25.26 -25.48 8.83
CA ALA A 315 25.57 -26.64 7.99
C ALA A 315 24.32 -26.97 7.17
N PRO A 316 24.41 -27.75 6.07
CA PRO A 316 23.24 -28.16 5.30
C PRO A 316 22.17 -28.78 6.20
N GLY A 317 20.97 -28.21 6.20
CA GLY A 317 19.84 -28.66 7.01
C GLY A 317 19.92 -28.32 8.51
N VAL A 318 20.89 -27.51 8.94
CA VAL A 318 21.05 -27.06 10.33
C VAL A 318 20.97 -25.54 10.39
N TYR A 319 19.88 -25.06 11.00
CA TYR A 319 19.54 -23.64 11.05
C TYR A 319 19.62 -23.10 12.47
N GLU A 320 20.02 -21.84 12.58
CA GLU A 320 20.02 -21.07 13.82
C GLU A 320 19.13 -19.84 13.67
N ILE A 321 18.36 -19.57 14.72
CA ILE A 321 17.60 -18.32 14.91
C ILE A 321 18.03 -17.74 16.26
N ASP A 322 18.51 -16.50 16.25
CA ASP A 322 19.03 -15.81 17.44
C ASP A 322 20.14 -16.56 18.18
N GLY A 323 20.99 -17.25 17.41
CA GLY A 323 22.12 -18.02 17.91
C GLY A 323 21.75 -19.35 18.58
N ALA A 324 20.49 -19.77 18.49
CA ALA A 324 20.03 -21.07 18.96
C ALA A 324 19.64 -21.97 17.77
N PRO A 325 20.00 -23.27 17.78
CA PRO A 325 19.52 -24.23 16.78
C PRO A 325 17.98 -24.26 16.73
N ALA A 326 17.43 -24.19 15.52
CA ALA A 326 15.99 -24.14 15.29
C ALA A 326 15.59 -25.15 14.21
N THR A 327 14.59 -25.98 14.52
CA THR A 327 13.97 -26.92 13.57
C THR A 327 12.55 -26.50 13.18
N SER A 328 12.04 -25.44 13.79
CA SER A 328 10.73 -24.87 13.53
C SER A 328 10.70 -23.39 13.87
N TYR A 329 9.77 -22.66 13.28
CA TYR A 329 9.52 -21.25 13.60
C TYR A 329 8.02 -20.97 13.71
N THR A 330 7.63 -20.08 14.62
CA THR A 330 6.23 -19.62 14.77
C THR A 330 6.15 -18.13 14.48
N PHE A 331 5.35 -17.76 13.48
CA PHE A 331 5.24 -16.37 13.04
C PHE A 331 4.46 -15.50 14.03
N ALA A 332 4.93 -14.27 14.22
CA ALA A 332 4.34 -13.31 15.17
C ALA A 332 3.21 -12.48 14.55
N GLN A 333 3.12 -12.39 13.22
CA GLN A 333 2.15 -11.56 12.53
C GLN A 333 1.56 -12.23 11.28
N ASP A 334 0.49 -11.62 10.78
CA ASP A 334 -0.16 -12.04 9.55
C ASP A 334 0.56 -11.51 8.31
N TYR A 335 0.50 -12.30 7.24
CA TYR A 335 1.09 -11.99 5.95
C TYR A 335 0.08 -12.21 4.83
N PHE A 336 0.24 -11.46 3.75
CA PHE A 336 -0.66 -11.49 2.60
C PHE A 336 0.11 -11.73 1.30
N PHE A 337 -0.53 -12.40 0.35
CA PHE A 337 -0.02 -12.51 -1.02
C PHE A 337 -0.86 -11.62 -1.93
N VAL A 338 -0.21 -10.69 -2.62
CA VAL A 338 -0.89 -9.69 -3.45
C VAL A 338 -0.46 -9.77 -4.91
N MET A 339 -1.38 -9.51 -5.83
CA MET A 339 -1.11 -9.49 -7.28
C MET A 339 -1.73 -8.28 -7.95
N GLY A 340 -1.19 -7.90 -9.11
CA GLY A 340 -1.78 -6.82 -9.91
C GLY A 340 -3.01 -7.29 -10.70
N ASP A 341 -3.94 -6.36 -10.94
CA ASP A 341 -5.09 -6.61 -11.82
C ASP A 341 -4.66 -6.70 -13.30
N ASN A 342 -3.53 -6.07 -13.66
CA ASN A 342 -2.85 -6.31 -14.93
C ASN A 342 -1.72 -7.33 -14.71
N ARG A 343 -2.09 -8.62 -14.74
CA ARG A 343 -1.31 -9.73 -14.18
C ARG A 343 0.09 -9.86 -14.79
N ASP A 344 0.20 -9.65 -16.10
CA ASP A 344 1.47 -9.74 -16.84
C ASP A 344 2.32 -8.46 -16.75
N ASN A 345 1.73 -7.33 -16.34
CA ASN A 345 2.39 -6.03 -16.25
C ASN A 345 2.48 -5.55 -14.79
N SER A 346 2.75 -6.48 -13.89
CA SER A 346 2.77 -6.26 -12.46
C SER A 346 3.91 -7.03 -11.83
N GLU A 347 4.90 -6.30 -11.32
CA GLU A 347 5.74 -6.82 -10.25
C GLU A 347 4.88 -6.86 -8.98
N ASP A 348 4.74 -8.06 -8.41
CA ASP A 348 3.87 -8.37 -7.27
C ASP A 348 4.47 -9.44 -6.35
N SER A 349 3.69 -10.04 -5.44
CA SER A 349 4.21 -11.00 -4.45
C SER A 349 4.92 -12.22 -5.06
N ARG A 350 4.74 -12.51 -6.35
CA ARG A 350 5.56 -13.52 -7.06
C ARG A 350 7.05 -13.17 -7.09
N PHE A 351 7.39 -11.88 -7.02
CA PHE A 351 8.76 -11.36 -7.14
C PHE A 351 9.40 -11.07 -5.77
N TRP A 352 8.63 -10.52 -4.84
CA TRP A 352 9.15 -10.10 -3.53
C TRP A 352 8.65 -10.93 -2.34
N GLY A 353 7.71 -11.84 -2.56
CA GLY A 353 7.10 -12.63 -1.50
C GLY A 353 5.98 -11.90 -0.77
N PHE A 354 5.91 -12.12 0.53
CA PHE A 354 4.73 -11.76 1.31
C PHE A 354 4.71 -10.29 1.75
N VAL A 355 3.50 -9.77 1.96
CA VAL A 355 3.28 -8.44 2.54
C VAL A 355 2.91 -8.63 4.02
N PRO A 356 3.77 -8.26 4.98
CA PRO A 356 3.44 -8.34 6.40
C PRO A 356 2.39 -7.31 6.83
N MET A 357 1.64 -7.61 7.89
CA MET A 357 0.58 -6.76 8.42
C MET A 357 1.08 -5.38 8.88
N ASP A 358 2.30 -5.27 9.36
CA ASP A 358 2.91 -3.98 9.74
C ASP A 358 3.19 -3.04 8.54
N HIS A 359 3.27 -3.59 7.33
CA HIS A 359 3.42 -2.81 6.09
C HIS A 359 2.08 -2.36 5.50
N VAL A 360 0.95 -2.91 5.96
CA VAL A 360 -0.38 -2.54 5.45
C VAL A 360 -0.76 -1.12 5.87
N VAL A 361 -1.07 -0.26 4.89
CA VAL A 361 -1.43 1.15 5.15
C VAL A 361 -2.94 1.31 5.26
N GLY A 362 -3.70 0.77 4.31
CA GLY A 362 -5.15 0.94 4.28
C GLY A 362 -5.83 0.41 3.03
N LYS A 363 -7.16 0.53 3.00
CA LYS A 363 -8.01 0.11 1.88
C LYS A 363 -8.22 1.27 0.90
N ALA A 364 -7.94 1.06 -0.38
CA ALA A 364 -8.37 1.99 -1.41
C ALA A 364 -9.87 1.83 -1.65
N ILE A 365 -10.65 2.89 -1.39
CA ILE A 365 -12.12 2.80 -1.39
C ILE A 365 -12.79 3.56 -2.55
N LEU A 366 -12.11 4.57 -3.11
CA LEU A 366 -12.73 5.53 -4.02
C LEU A 366 -11.68 6.19 -4.92
N ILE A 367 -12.01 6.36 -6.19
CA ILE A 367 -11.30 7.29 -7.09
C ILE A 367 -11.94 8.66 -6.92
N TYR A 368 -11.28 9.60 -6.25
CA TYR A 368 -11.86 10.94 -6.03
C TYR A 368 -11.61 11.88 -7.21
N PHE A 369 -10.57 11.65 -7.98
CA PHE A 369 -10.22 12.43 -9.17
C PHE A 369 -9.48 11.54 -10.18
N SER A 370 -9.56 11.86 -11.47
CA SER A 370 -8.84 11.15 -12.52
C SER A 370 -8.54 12.07 -13.69
N LYS A 371 -7.37 11.90 -14.30
CA LYS A 371 -6.97 12.64 -15.49
C LYS A 371 -6.19 11.77 -16.46
N GLU A 372 -6.06 12.23 -17.69
CA GLU A 372 -5.14 11.63 -18.65
C GLU A 372 -3.68 11.68 -18.13
N PRO A 373 -2.84 10.67 -18.41
CA PRO A 373 -1.47 10.64 -17.91
C PRO A 373 -0.64 11.81 -18.44
N THR A 374 -0.76 12.10 -19.74
CA THR A 374 0.08 13.03 -20.50
C THR A 374 -0.50 14.44 -20.60
N SER A 375 -1.75 14.66 -20.19
CA SER A 375 -2.40 15.98 -20.22
C SER A 375 -3.10 16.26 -18.89
N PHE A 376 -3.67 17.47 -18.75
CA PHE A 376 -4.51 17.82 -17.60
C PHE A 376 -6.00 17.57 -17.87
N VAL A 377 -6.35 16.84 -18.94
CA VAL A 377 -7.74 16.55 -19.29
C VAL A 377 -8.35 15.62 -18.24
N PRO A 378 -9.41 16.04 -17.52
CA PRO A 378 -10.04 15.20 -16.51
C PRO A 378 -10.90 14.09 -17.12
N ARG A 379 -10.91 12.92 -16.48
CA ARG A 379 -11.79 11.79 -16.83
C ARG A 379 -13.02 11.79 -15.92
N PHE A 380 -14.00 12.64 -16.22
CA PHE A 380 -15.18 12.86 -15.37
C PHE A 380 -15.96 11.57 -15.06
N SER A 381 -16.01 10.60 -15.97
CA SER A 381 -16.69 9.31 -15.76
C SER A 381 -16.07 8.45 -14.64
N ARG A 382 -14.88 8.82 -14.13
CA ARG A 382 -14.19 8.12 -13.04
C ARG A 382 -14.23 8.87 -11.72
N PHE A 383 -14.82 10.07 -11.68
CA PHE A 383 -14.90 10.84 -10.44
C PHE A 383 -15.85 10.17 -9.46
N PHE A 384 -15.42 10.10 -8.20
CA PHE A 384 -16.14 9.45 -7.12
C PHE A 384 -16.55 8.00 -7.43
N LYS A 385 -15.81 7.31 -8.31
CA LYS A 385 -16.07 5.90 -8.62
C LYS A 385 -15.58 5.02 -7.46
N PRO A 386 -16.46 4.22 -6.82
CA PRO A 386 -16.02 3.31 -5.76
C PRO A 386 -15.09 2.24 -6.33
N ILE A 387 -14.09 1.87 -5.53
CA ILE A 387 -13.16 0.80 -5.87
C ILE A 387 -13.75 -0.50 -5.33
N GLN A 388 -14.14 -1.39 -6.25
CA GLN A 388 -14.76 -2.64 -5.87
C GLN A 388 -13.73 -3.61 -5.29
N SER A 389 -14.10 -4.23 -4.17
CA SER A 389 -13.47 -5.48 -3.76
C SER A 389 -13.98 -6.55 -4.71
N THR A 390 -13.06 -7.22 -5.39
CA THR A 390 -13.40 -8.33 -6.28
C THR A 390 -13.22 -9.62 -5.51
N ALA A 391 -13.99 -9.79 -4.44
CA ALA A 391 -14.20 -11.11 -3.90
C ALA A 391 -14.91 -11.91 -5.01
N SER A 392 -14.26 -12.95 -5.52
CA SER A 392 -14.88 -13.84 -6.50
C SER A 392 -16.25 -14.23 -5.98
N ALA A 393 -17.30 -13.96 -6.77
CA ALA A 393 -18.62 -14.46 -6.47
C ALA A 393 -18.51 -15.99 -6.29
N ASN A 394 -18.99 -16.47 -5.14
CA ASN A 394 -19.01 -17.87 -4.75
C ASN A 394 -19.51 -18.80 -5.88
#